data_AF-A0A7V8VD45-F1
#
_entry.id   AF-A0A7V8VD45-F1
#
_cell.length_a   1.000
_cell.length_b   1.000
_cell.length_c   1.000
_cell.angle_alpha   90.00
_cell.angle_beta   90.00
_cell.angle_gamma   90.00
#
_symmetry.space_group_name_H-M   'P 1'
#
loop_
_entity.id
_entity.type
_entity.pdbx_description
1 polymer ?
#
loop_
_entity_poly.entity_id
_entity_poly.type
_entity_poly.pdbx_seq_one_letter_code
_entity_poly.pdbx_strand_id
1 'polypeptide(L)'
;MFKSRYGIGLVILCGGMSWAVVRSAEEVAPHPRLVLPGYRTVVDAVRADPKQFRLQVASTPTPAGFLGVVLAEKNGAVIVEEVALDSPAEAAGLQAGDRLLALDGQPVRHLTAAREYLRDLLAGHTLQLEIERKGLRQKLQATLTPVSAPLAPPERPFGKGPAGKFGGWDDRLPRAWRKSVYRLAVLGIEYPDVKHNPKITAEDWTRAFFSTDEYQDKSPTGEKVYGSMRDYYHEVSYGKLKLEGQFLGWVQVSKKRQDYSTGSSSSPAERRALLVEALDAYTAKHGKDSLKDFDGVCFLYAGGRVQTSRGGLYWPHRANVTYQGRSIPYFIVPEGGNRMTDISVCCHEFGHLLGLPDLYARPEQPGSEGVWQWCVMSNQLGGGRPQHPSAWCKEQLGWIEPVVLDPRIPQKLILSPIWNDPRQCYKVMIRPDGTEYFLLEYRTRNGWDAGLPAEGLLIWRVFAGANRGGQPVYLEESHGIQGASGPRLFPDSVPFPSKSNNSFTPYTIPSSKSQLGGGLPVWITNIRKLPDGRITFHIGYEYH
;
A
#
# COMPACT_ATOMS: atom_id res chain seq x y z
N MET A 1 -5.10 32.60 66.80
CA MET A 1 -5.56 31.62 67.81
C MET A 1 -4.75 30.33 67.66
N PHE A 2 -3.99 29.96 68.70
CA PHE A 2 -3.69 28.59 69.24
C PHE A 2 -4.17 27.38 68.40
N LYS A 3 -3.45 26.26 68.13
CA LYS A 3 -2.46 25.38 68.82
C LYS A 3 -1.75 24.53 67.72
N SER A 4 -0.43 24.30 67.69
CA SER A 4 0.39 23.30 68.42
C SER A 4 -0.04 21.82 68.25
N ARG A 5 0.78 20.96 67.60
CA ARG A 5 1.66 19.94 68.24
C ARG A 5 2.29 18.91 67.25
N TYR A 6 3.63 18.85 67.31
CA TYR A 6 4.62 17.74 67.25
C TYR A 6 4.39 16.39 66.56
N GLY A 7 5.45 15.94 65.86
CA GLY A 7 5.78 14.53 65.67
C GLY A 7 6.99 14.28 64.75
N ILE A 8 8.21 14.47 65.24
CA ILE A 8 9.44 13.99 64.57
C ILE A 8 9.64 12.53 64.98
N GLY A 9 9.52 11.62 64.00
CA GLY A 9 9.94 10.22 64.11
C GLY A 9 10.97 9.93 63.04
N LEU A 10 12.25 9.92 63.43
CA LEU A 10 13.38 9.51 62.61
C LEU A 10 13.41 7.97 62.58
N VAL A 11 13.15 7.37 61.42
CA VAL A 11 13.55 5.99 61.12
C VAL A 11 14.43 6.05 59.89
N ILE A 12 15.72 5.82 60.13
CA ILE A 12 16.72 5.59 59.07
C ILE A 12 16.55 4.14 58.63
N LEU A 13 16.12 3.94 57.38
CA LEU A 13 16.33 2.70 56.65
C LEU A 13 16.89 3.05 55.27
N CYS A 14 18.16 2.70 55.08
CA CYS A 14 18.91 2.83 53.84
C CYS A 14 18.22 2.06 52.70
N GLY A 15 17.94 2.75 51.59
CA GLY A 15 17.56 2.15 50.32
C GLY A 15 17.71 3.19 49.22
N GLY A 16 18.78 3.11 48.45
CA GLY A 16 19.03 4.02 47.34
C GLY A 16 17.95 3.90 46.27
N MET A 17 17.07 4.89 46.19
CA MET A 17 16.14 5.05 45.06
C MET A 17 16.82 5.93 44.00
N SER A 18 17.08 5.32 42.85
CA SER A 18 17.49 6.00 41.63
C SER A 18 16.35 6.93 41.19
N TRP A 19 16.63 8.23 41.08
CA TRP A 19 15.67 9.21 40.59
C TRP A 19 15.59 9.09 39.07
N ALA A 20 14.67 8.27 38.56
CA ALA A 20 14.22 8.38 37.19
C ALA A 20 13.41 9.67 37.07
N VAL A 21 14.00 10.70 36.45
CA VAL A 21 13.26 11.88 36.01
C VAL A 21 12.41 11.44 34.82
N VAL A 22 11.20 10.95 35.10
CA VAL A 22 10.15 10.83 34.10
C VAL A 22 9.71 12.25 33.78
N ARG A 23 10.23 12.83 32.69
CA ARG A 23 9.56 13.95 32.04
C ARG A 23 8.27 13.38 31.46
N SER A 24 7.15 13.52 32.17
CA SER A 24 5.86 13.35 31.52
C SER A 24 5.79 14.40 30.42
N ALA A 25 5.54 13.97 29.19
CA ALA A 25 5.01 14.90 28.20
C ALA A 25 3.78 15.54 28.84
N GLU A 26 3.64 16.87 28.77
CA GLU A 26 2.38 17.51 29.11
C GLU A 26 1.29 16.84 28.25
N GLU A 27 0.44 16.07 28.90
CA GLU A 27 -0.76 15.51 28.31
C GLU A 27 -1.67 16.71 28.07
N VAL A 28 -1.55 17.33 26.88
CA VAL A 28 -2.46 18.37 26.43
C VAL A 28 -3.85 17.76 26.50
N ALA A 29 -4.67 18.24 27.44
CA ALA A 29 -6.04 17.78 27.62
C ALA A 29 -6.71 17.72 26.23
N PRO A 30 -7.32 16.58 25.85
CA PRO A 30 -7.90 16.45 24.53
C PRO A 30 -8.86 17.61 24.30
N HIS A 31 -8.70 18.33 23.18
CA HIS A 31 -9.66 19.35 22.79
C HIS A 31 -11.08 18.77 22.93
N PRO A 32 -12.02 19.48 23.58
CA PRO A 32 -13.37 18.98 23.76
C PRO A 32 -13.90 18.54 22.40
N ARG A 33 -14.22 17.24 22.26
CA ARG A 33 -14.62 16.67 20.98
C ARG A 33 -15.83 17.44 20.47
N LEU A 34 -15.69 18.07 19.31
CA LEU A 34 -16.75 18.85 18.72
C LEU A 34 -17.95 17.93 18.39
N VAL A 35 -19.08 18.12 19.07
CA VAL A 35 -20.31 17.41 18.71
C VAL A 35 -20.92 18.14 17.52
N LEU A 36 -20.94 17.47 16.37
CA LEU A 36 -21.52 18.00 15.14
C LEU A 36 -22.90 17.35 14.92
N PRO A 37 -24.01 18.10 15.06
CA PRO A 37 -25.35 17.56 14.84
C PRO A 37 -25.50 16.94 13.44
N GLY A 38 -26.05 15.73 13.39
CA GLY A 38 -26.29 14.98 12.14
C GLY A 38 -25.06 14.30 11.55
N TYR A 39 -23.89 14.43 12.17
CA TYR A 39 -22.70 13.67 11.80
C TYR A 39 -22.58 12.38 12.61
N ARG A 40 -22.17 11.29 11.96
CA ARG A 40 -22.01 9.96 12.53
C ARG A 40 -20.54 9.59 12.64
N THR A 41 -20.17 8.93 13.73
CA THR A 41 -18.85 8.32 13.88
C THR A 41 -18.81 6.95 13.18
N VAL A 42 -17.66 6.27 13.19
CA VAL A 42 -17.56 4.86 12.74
C VAL A 42 -18.46 3.92 13.53
N VAL A 43 -18.84 4.27 14.75
CA VAL A 43 -19.76 3.48 15.58
C VAL A 43 -21.20 3.66 15.11
N ASP A 44 -21.58 4.89 14.77
CA ASP A 44 -22.98 5.27 14.49
C ASP A 44 -23.33 5.32 13.00
N ALA A 45 -22.34 5.06 12.13
CA ALA A 45 -22.50 5.05 10.69
C ALA A 45 -23.51 3.99 10.25
N VAL A 46 -24.32 4.34 9.25
CA VAL A 46 -25.25 3.39 8.65
C VAL A 46 -24.44 2.43 7.79
N ARG A 47 -24.39 1.17 8.21
CA ARG A 47 -23.64 0.09 7.53
C ARG A 47 -24.41 -0.39 6.30
N ALA A 48 -23.68 -0.77 5.26
CA ALA A 48 -24.24 -1.47 4.12
C ALA A 48 -24.84 -2.82 4.55
N ASP A 49 -26.05 -3.14 4.06
CA ASP A 49 -26.58 -4.50 4.08
C ASP A 49 -26.14 -5.20 2.77
N PRO A 50 -25.31 -6.25 2.82
CA PRO A 50 -24.83 -6.95 1.62
C PRO A 50 -25.95 -7.51 0.73
N LYS A 51 -27.10 -7.89 1.31
CA LYS A 51 -28.24 -8.42 0.55
C LYS A 51 -28.93 -7.29 -0.20
N GLN A 52 -29.22 -6.17 0.47
CA GLN A 52 -29.86 -5.01 -0.15
C GLN A 52 -28.96 -4.34 -1.19
N PHE A 53 -27.65 -4.33 -0.95
CA PHE A 53 -26.67 -3.76 -1.87
C PHE A 53 -26.66 -4.48 -3.23
N ARG A 54 -26.79 -5.82 -3.23
CA ARG A 54 -26.77 -6.63 -4.44
C ARG A 54 -28.10 -6.62 -5.22
N LEU A 55 -29.23 -6.53 -4.52
CA LEU A 55 -30.56 -6.61 -5.13
C LEU A 55 -30.91 -5.40 -5.99
N GLN A 56 -30.36 -4.22 -5.70
CA GLN A 56 -30.66 -2.97 -6.40
C GLN A 56 -29.80 -2.70 -7.65
N VAL A 57 -28.99 -3.67 -8.09
CA VAL A 57 -28.18 -3.59 -9.35
C VAL A 57 -28.57 -4.69 -10.35
N ALA A 58 -29.75 -5.31 -10.18
CA ALA A 58 -30.26 -6.35 -11.08
C ALA A 58 -30.74 -5.84 -12.46
N SER A 59 -30.33 -4.64 -12.90
CA SER A 59 -30.24 -4.33 -14.33
C SER A 59 -28.82 -4.64 -14.76
N THR A 60 -28.63 -5.69 -15.55
CA THR A 60 -27.34 -6.11 -16.11
C THR A 60 -26.57 -4.87 -16.57
N PRO A 61 -25.37 -4.56 -16.03
CA PRO A 61 -24.62 -3.41 -16.50
C PRO A 61 -24.31 -3.63 -17.98
N THR A 62 -24.77 -2.71 -18.84
CA THR A 62 -24.41 -2.72 -20.26
C THR A 62 -22.88 -2.70 -20.35
N PRO A 63 -22.24 -3.67 -21.04
CA PRO A 63 -20.79 -3.73 -21.14
C PRO A 63 -20.20 -2.44 -21.72
N ALA A 64 -18.92 -2.16 -21.44
CA ALA A 64 -18.22 -1.06 -22.10
C ALA A 64 -18.25 -1.25 -23.63
N GLY A 65 -18.42 -0.15 -24.35
CA GLY A 65 -18.48 -0.15 -25.81
C GLY A 65 -17.11 -0.35 -26.44
N PHE A 66 -17.01 -1.29 -27.36
CA PHE A 66 -15.84 -1.53 -28.18
C PHE A 66 -16.00 -0.86 -29.53
N LEU A 67 -15.04 -0.02 -29.92
CA LEU A 67 -14.98 0.60 -31.26
C LEU A 67 -14.00 -0.15 -32.18
N GLY A 68 -12.88 -0.67 -31.65
CA GLY A 68 -11.86 -1.41 -32.40
C GLY A 68 -10.86 -0.55 -33.17
N VAL A 69 -10.36 0.52 -32.54
CA VAL A 69 -9.36 1.42 -33.14
C VAL A 69 -8.13 1.55 -32.27
N VAL A 70 -6.97 1.66 -32.91
CA VAL A 70 -5.74 2.16 -32.28
C VAL A 70 -5.59 3.61 -32.71
N LEU A 71 -5.52 4.51 -31.73
CA LEU A 71 -5.34 5.94 -31.95
C LEU A 71 -3.92 6.36 -31.55
N ALA A 72 -3.30 7.19 -32.37
CA ALA A 72 -2.00 7.82 -32.15
C ALA A 72 -2.10 9.34 -32.29
N GLU A 73 -1.18 10.07 -31.69
CA GLU A 73 -1.03 11.51 -31.89
C GLU A 73 0.18 11.78 -32.79
N LYS A 74 -0.01 12.42 -33.93
CA LYS A 74 1.06 12.80 -34.86
C LYS A 74 0.87 14.26 -35.28
N ASN A 75 1.89 15.09 -35.07
CA ASN A 75 1.87 16.52 -35.39
C ASN A 75 0.67 17.28 -34.80
N GLY A 76 0.28 16.97 -33.56
CA GLY A 76 -0.85 17.61 -32.87
C GLY A 76 -2.23 17.21 -33.39
N ALA A 77 -2.32 16.13 -34.18
CA ALA A 77 -3.56 15.56 -34.66
C ALA A 77 -3.73 14.12 -34.16
N VAL A 78 -4.97 13.77 -33.79
CA VAL A 78 -5.33 12.39 -33.45
C VAL A 78 -5.61 11.62 -34.73
N ILE A 79 -4.86 10.55 -34.96
CA ILE A 79 -4.92 9.74 -36.18
C ILE A 79 -5.28 8.30 -35.80
N VAL A 80 -6.13 7.69 -36.62
CA VAL A 80 -6.40 6.25 -36.58
C VAL A 80 -5.17 5.53 -37.14
N GLU A 81 -4.45 4.84 -36.27
CA GLU A 81 -3.25 4.08 -36.63
C GLU A 81 -3.61 2.69 -37.14
N GLU A 82 -4.60 2.06 -36.53
CA GLU A 82 -5.08 0.73 -36.88
C GLU A 82 -6.59 0.65 -36.66
N VAL A 83 -7.25 -0.15 -37.50
CA VAL A 83 -8.65 -0.54 -37.34
C VAL A 83 -8.68 -2.06 -37.26
N ALA A 84 -9.24 -2.58 -36.18
CA ALA A 84 -9.33 -4.02 -35.96
C ALA A 84 -10.32 -4.67 -36.94
N LEU A 85 -9.99 -5.87 -37.40
CA LEU A 85 -10.86 -6.69 -38.25
C LEU A 85 -12.15 -7.07 -37.50
N ASP A 86 -13.28 -7.07 -38.20
CA ASP A 86 -14.62 -7.36 -37.68
C ASP A 86 -15.07 -6.41 -36.54
N SER A 87 -14.53 -5.18 -36.52
CA SER A 87 -14.85 -4.19 -35.50
C SER A 87 -15.95 -3.20 -35.91
N PRO A 88 -16.61 -2.52 -34.95
CA PRO A 88 -17.55 -1.44 -35.26
C PRO A 88 -16.94 -0.29 -36.07
N ALA A 89 -15.64 0.00 -35.89
CA ALA A 89 -14.94 1.00 -36.68
C ALA A 89 -14.75 0.56 -38.14
N GLU A 90 -14.41 -0.70 -38.38
CA GLU A 90 -14.31 -1.23 -39.75
C GLU A 90 -15.69 -1.22 -40.43
N ALA A 91 -16.73 -1.68 -39.73
CA ALA A 91 -18.10 -1.66 -40.23
C ALA A 91 -18.61 -0.23 -40.52
N ALA A 92 -18.16 0.76 -39.75
CA ALA A 92 -18.43 2.18 -39.97
C ALA A 92 -17.60 2.81 -41.09
N GLY A 93 -16.67 2.06 -41.70
CA GLY A 93 -15.82 2.51 -42.80
C GLY A 93 -14.63 3.36 -42.38
N LEU A 94 -14.24 3.33 -41.10
CA LEU A 94 -13.03 3.98 -40.59
C LEU A 94 -11.78 3.26 -41.15
N GLN A 95 -10.71 4.01 -41.42
CA GLN A 95 -9.49 3.47 -42.02
C GLN A 95 -8.25 4.01 -41.31
N ALA A 96 -7.18 3.21 -41.32
CA ALA A 96 -5.86 3.68 -40.91
C ALA A 96 -5.44 4.91 -41.75
N GLY A 97 -4.97 5.94 -41.08
CA GLY A 97 -4.63 7.24 -41.66
C GLY A 97 -5.73 8.30 -41.56
N ASP A 98 -6.93 7.96 -41.08
CA ASP A 98 -7.97 8.94 -40.80
C ASP A 98 -7.58 9.88 -39.66
N ARG A 99 -7.75 11.18 -39.87
CA ARG A 99 -7.63 12.15 -38.79
C ARG A 99 -8.97 12.33 -38.11
N LEU A 100 -9.02 12.12 -36.80
CA LEU A 100 -10.23 12.26 -35.99
C LEU A 100 -10.41 13.73 -35.58
N LEU A 101 -11.54 14.33 -36.00
CA LEU A 101 -11.87 15.73 -35.75
C LEU A 101 -12.87 15.92 -34.61
N ALA A 102 -13.88 15.05 -34.51
CA ALA A 102 -14.87 15.10 -33.44
C ALA A 102 -15.52 13.74 -33.15
N LEU A 103 -16.04 13.60 -31.93
CA LEU A 103 -16.84 12.47 -31.45
C LEU A 103 -18.15 13.01 -30.87
N ASP A 104 -19.31 12.62 -31.41
CA ASP A 104 -20.64 13.15 -31.07
C ASP A 104 -20.68 14.70 -31.03
N GLY A 105 -20.00 15.35 -31.98
CA GLY A 105 -19.89 16.80 -32.07
C GLY A 105 -18.89 17.44 -31.10
N GLN A 106 -18.24 16.67 -30.21
CA GLN A 106 -17.18 17.16 -29.34
C GLN A 106 -15.83 17.17 -30.08
N PRO A 107 -15.15 18.33 -30.19
CA PRO A 107 -13.87 18.41 -30.89
C PRO A 107 -12.79 17.56 -30.23
N VAL A 108 -12.13 16.72 -31.02
CA VAL A 108 -10.99 15.91 -30.59
C VAL A 108 -9.71 16.70 -30.84
N ARG A 109 -9.11 17.22 -29.76
CA ARG A 109 -7.87 18.02 -29.84
C ARG A 109 -6.60 17.23 -29.51
N HIS A 110 -6.72 16.24 -28.63
CA HIS A 110 -5.60 15.41 -28.14
C HIS A 110 -6.03 13.97 -27.96
N LEU A 111 -5.06 13.05 -28.00
CA LEU A 111 -5.30 11.61 -27.93
C LEU A 111 -5.97 11.18 -26.61
N THR A 112 -5.59 11.81 -25.51
CA THR A 112 -6.15 11.51 -24.18
C THR A 112 -7.65 11.79 -24.13
N ALA A 113 -8.08 12.95 -24.66
CA ALA A 113 -9.49 13.34 -24.67
C ALA A 113 -10.35 12.37 -25.50
N ALA A 114 -9.84 11.92 -26.65
CA ALA A 114 -10.54 10.91 -27.47
C ALA A 114 -10.68 9.57 -26.73
N ARG A 115 -9.60 9.11 -26.07
CA ARG A 115 -9.61 7.84 -25.33
C ARG A 115 -10.52 7.87 -24.10
N GLU A 116 -10.58 9.00 -23.41
CA GLU A 116 -11.49 9.20 -22.27
C GLU A 116 -12.94 9.23 -22.73
N TYR A 117 -13.24 9.97 -23.81
CA TYR A 117 -14.58 10.02 -24.37
C TYR A 117 -15.09 8.63 -24.77
N LEU A 118 -14.29 7.88 -25.54
CA LEU A 118 -14.65 6.53 -25.99
C LEU A 118 -14.80 5.52 -24.84
N ARG A 119 -14.08 5.71 -23.72
CA ARG A 119 -14.14 4.84 -22.55
C ARG A 119 -15.47 4.94 -21.78
N ASP A 120 -16.11 6.11 -21.85
CA ASP A 120 -17.38 6.37 -21.16
C ASP A 120 -18.61 5.83 -21.93
N LEU A 121 -18.41 5.34 -23.16
CA LEU A 121 -19.49 4.84 -24.00
C LEU A 121 -19.77 3.36 -23.74
N LEU A 122 -21.05 3.00 -23.74
CA LEU A 122 -21.51 1.63 -23.50
C LEU A 122 -21.79 0.90 -24.81
N ALA A 123 -21.77 -0.43 -24.77
CA ALA A 123 -22.20 -1.26 -25.88
C ALA A 123 -23.64 -0.92 -26.28
N GLY A 124 -23.90 -0.83 -27.58
CA GLY A 124 -25.15 -0.35 -28.15
C GLY A 124 -25.21 1.17 -28.35
N HIS A 125 -24.27 1.95 -27.80
CA HIS A 125 -24.18 3.38 -28.11
C HIS A 125 -23.81 3.59 -29.58
N THR A 126 -24.54 4.47 -30.26
CA THR A 126 -24.26 4.84 -31.64
C THR A 126 -23.45 6.13 -31.68
N LEU A 127 -22.15 5.98 -31.88
CA LEU A 127 -21.16 7.04 -31.92
C LEU A 127 -21.12 7.71 -33.30
N GLN A 128 -21.20 9.04 -33.35
CA GLN A 128 -20.92 9.84 -34.54
C GLN A 128 -19.45 10.26 -34.57
N LEU A 129 -18.73 9.95 -35.65
CA LEU A 129 -17.35 10.35 -35.86
C LEU A 129 -17.29 11.40 -36.97
N GLU A 130 -16.61 12.52 -36.72
CA GLU A 130 -16.17 13.41 -37.79
C GLU A 130 -14.69 13.17 -38.05
N ILE A 131 -14.36 12.81 -39.29
CA ILE A 131 -12.99 12.52 -39.71
C ILE A 131 -12.56 13.37 -40.90
N GLU A 132 -11.26 13.45 -41.12
CA GLU A 132 -10.64 13.97 -42.33
C GLU A 132 -9.81 12.86 -42.99
N ARG A 133 -10.16 12.51 -44.23
CA ARG A 133 -9.47 11.51 -45.06
C ARG A 133 -9.06 12.17 -46.37
N LYS A 134 -7.76 12.18 -46.67
CA LYS A 134 -7.19 12.81 -47.88
C LYS A 134 -7.68 14.26 -48.09
N GLY A 135 -7.81 15.03 -47.00
CA GLY A 135 -8.25 16.43 -47.01
C GLY A 135 -9.77 16.64 -47.12
N LEU A 136 -10.57 15.57 -47.16
CA LEU A 136 -12.03 15.65 -47.20
C LEU A 136 -12.62 15.30 -45.84
N ARG A 137 -13.55 16.14 -45.35
CA ARG A 137 -14.29 15.87 -44.12
C ARG A 137 -15.42 14.88 -44.37
N GLN A 138 -15.54 13.89 -43.50
CA GLN A 138 -16.57 12.87 -43.58
C GLN A 138 -17.21 12.64 -42.21
N LYS A 139 -18.49 12.28 -42.21
CA LYS A 139 -19.22 11.86 -41.00
C LYS A 139 -19.49 10.38 -41.09
N LEU A 140 -19.07 9.63 -40.09
CA LEU A 140 -19.28 8.19 -39.97
C LEU A 140 -20.09 7.91 -38.71
N GLN A 141 -20.71 6.74 -38.67
CA GLN A 141 -21.50 6.30 -37.52
C GLN A 141 -21.13 4.86 -37.19
N ALA A 142 -20.79 4.61 -35.93
CA ALA A 142 -20.41 3.29 -35.43
C ALA A 142 -21.27 2.93 -34.21
N THR A 143 -21.94 1.78 -34.25
CA THR A 143 -22.63 1.24 -33.07
C THR A 143 -21.67 0.35 -32.30
N LEU A 144 -21.32 0.74 -31.09
CA LEU A 144 -20.33 0.04 -30.27
C LEU A 144 -20.84 -1.35 -29.88
N THR A 145 -19.99 -2.36 -29.97
CA THR A 145 -20.33 -3.73 -29.56
C THR A 145 -19.77 -4.03 -28.17
N PRO A 146 -20.29 -5.05 -27.46
CA PRO A 146 -19.65 -5.53 -26.25
C PRO A 146 -18.25 -6.04 -26.57
N VAL A 147 -17.30 -5.82 -25.66
CA VAL A 147 -15.98 -6.44 -25.72
C VAL A 147 -16.15 -7.96 -25.55
N SER A 148 -16.27 -8.70 -26.65
CA SER A 148 -16.33 -10.16 -26.63
C SER A 148 -14.93 -10.73 -26.81
N ALA A 149 -14.53 -11.61 -25.89
CA ALA A 149 -13.28 -12.38 -25.81
C ALA A 149 -12.01 -11.59 -25.38
N PRO A 150 -11.56 -11.75 -24.13
CA PRO A 150 -10.16 -11.52 -23.79
C PRO A 150 -9.29 -12.50 -24.59
N LEU A 151 -8.22 -12.03 -25.21
CA LEU A 151 -6.98 -12.82 -25.23
C LEU A 151 -6.66 -13.07 -23.76
N ALA A 152 -7.01 -14.26 -23.27
CA ALA A 152 -6.67 -14.67 -21.92
C ALA A 152 -5.15 -14.49 -21.77
N PRO A 153 -4.67 -13.63 -20.85
CA PRO A 153 -3.32 -13.81 -20.35
C PRO A 153 -3.23 -15.26 -19.84
N PRO A 154 -2.12 -15.98 -20.04
CA PRO A 154 -2.00 -17.33 -19.50
C PRO A 154 -2.41 -17.28 -18.04
N GLU A 155 -3.46 -18.04 -17.69
CA GLU A 155 -3.97 -18.13 -16.34
C GLU A 155 -2.81 -18.54 -15.43
N ARG A 156 -2.27 -17.57 -14.70
CA ARG A 156 -1.70 -17.85 -13.39
C ARG A 156 -2.76 -17.45 -12.40
N PRO A 157 -3.48 -18.42 -11.81
CA PRO A 157 -4.40 -18.08 -10.75
C PRO A 157 -3.57 -17.58 -9.57
N PHE A 158 -3.58 -16.26 -9.35
CA PHE A 158 -3.64 -15.80 -7.96
C PHE A 158 -4.93 -16.40 -7.44
N GLY A 159 -4.77 -17.39 -6.56
CA GLY A 159 -5.82 -18.34 -6.22
C GLY A 159 -7.14 -17.64 -6.01
N LYS A 160 -8.22 -18.21 -6.56
CA LYS A 160 -9.57 -17.95 -6.08
C LYS A 160 -9.50 -18.07 -4.56
N GLY A 161 -9.43 -16.94 -3.87
CA GLY A 161 -9.90 -16.88 -2.50
C GLY A 161 -11.32 -17.46 -2.55
N PRO A 162 -11.73 -18.26 -1.57
CA PRO A 162 -13.08 -18.78 -1.59
C PRO A 162 -14.00 -17.58 -1.74
N ALA A 163 -14.72 -17.50 -2.87
CA ALA A 163 -15.98 -16.79 -2.89
C ALA A 163 -16.71 -17.37 -1.68
N GLY A 164 -16.79 -16.58 -0.60
CA GLY A 164 -17.23 -17.10 0.69
C GLY A 164 -18.51 -17.87 0.42
N LYS A 165 -18.61 -19.11 0.91
CA LYS A 165 -19.77 -20.01 0.73
C LYS A 165 -21.12 -19.41 1.20
N PHE A 166 -21.13 -18.12 1.58
CA PHE A 166 -22.25 -17.32 2.08
C PHE A 166 -22.30 -15.88 1.53
N GLY A 167 -21.67 -15.59 0.38
CA GLY A 167 -21.85 -14.29 -0.29
C GLY A 167 -21.30 -13.08 0.48
N GLY A 168 -20.11 -13.17 1.08
CA GLY A 168 -19.42 -12.01 1.69
C GLY A 168 -18.55 -11.21 0.71
N TRP A 169 -18.06 -10.03 1.12
CA TRP A 169 -17.04 -9.22 0.43
C TRP A 169 -15.64 -9.42 1.04
N ASP A 170 -15.29 -10.66 1.38
CA ASP A 170 -13.96 -10.99 1.89
C ASP A 170 -12.99 -11.21 0.72
N ASP A 171 -12.11 -10.24 0.48
CA ASP A 171 -11.10 -10.26 -0.58
C ASP A 171 -9.68 -10.46 -0.03
N ARG A 172 -9.55 -10.90 1.23
CA ARG A 172 -8.26 -10.91 1.92
C ARG A 172 -7.26 -11.88 1.28
N LEU A 173 -5.99 -11.47 1.25
CA LEU A 173 -4.88 -12.28 0.72
C LEU A 173 -4.84 -13.69 1.37
N PRO A 174 -4.91 -14.78 0.58
CA PRO A 174 -4.97 -16.14 1.12
C PRO A 174 -3.77 -16.56 1.98
N ARG A 175 -2.61 -15.95 1.74
CA ARG A 175 -1.34 -16.26 2.44
C ARG A 175 -0.92 -15.19 3.45
N ALA A 176 -1.81 -14.26 3.79
CA ALA A 176 -1.51 -13.25 4.80
C ALA A 176 -1.31 -13.90 6.19
N TRP A 177 -0.32 -13.42 6.93
CA TRP A 177 -0.07 -13.82 8.30
C TRP A 177 -1.15 -13.24 9.22
N ARG A 178 -1.85 -14.13 9.94
CA ARG A 178 -2.94 -13.74 10.87
C ARG A 178 -2.75 -14.25 12.29
N LYS A 179 -1.64 -14.93 12.58
CA LYS A 179 -1.32 -15.32 13.96
C LYS A 179 -0.85 -14.09 14.72
N SER A 180 -1.10 -14.09 16.04
CA SER A 180 -0.77 -12.96 16.90
C SER A 180 0.72 -12.83 17.24
N VAL A 181 1.52 -13.85 16.94
CA VAL A 181 2.96 -13.87 17.19
C VAL A 181 3.66 -14.25 15.89
N TYR A 182 4.79 -13.60 15.59
CA TYR A 182 5.73 -14.03 14.57
C TYR A 182 7.12 -14.14 15.20
N ARG A 183 7.76 -15.30 15.11
CA ARG A 183 9.10 -15.55 15.64
C ARG A 183 10.15 -15.43 14.54
N LEU A 184 10.98 -14.40 14.62
CA LEU A 184 12.02 -14.10 13.64
C LEU A 184 13.41 -14.43 14.20
N ALA A 185 14.17 -15.25 13.48
CA ALA A 185 15.60 -15.42 13.74
C ALA A 185 16.39 -14.40 12.91
N VAL A 186 17.34 -13.69 13.50
CA VAL A 186 18.26 -12.81 12.76
C VAL A 186 19.65 -13.46 12.74
N LEU A 187 20.12 -13.88 11.57
CA LEU A 187 21.41 -14.55 11.39
C LEU A 187 22.38 -13.65 10.62
N GLY A 188 23.50 -13.29 11.25
CA GLY A 188 24.58 -12.54 10.63
C GLY A 188 25.44 -13.43 9.74
N ILE A 189 25.78 -12.95 8.54
CA ILE A 189 26.67 -13.64 7.58
C ILE A 189 27.93 -12.81 7.36
N GLU A 190 29.09 -13.42 7.62
CA GLU A 190 30.40 -12.90 7.27
C GLU A 190 31.04 -13.66 6.13
N TYR A 191 32.01 -13.02 5.50
CA TYR A 191 32.82 -13.58 4.43
C TYR A 191 34.29 -13.57 4.83
N PRO A 192 35.16 -14.33 4.14
CA PRO A 192 36.61 -14.25 4.33
C PRO A 192 37.17 -12.85 4.05
N ASP A 193 36.56 -12.10 3.12
CA ASP A 193 36.98 -10.77 2.68
C ASP A 193 36.16 -9.61 3.28
N VAL A 194 35.03 -9.89 3.93
CA VAL A 194 34.15 -8.86 4.50
C VAL A 194 33.64 -9.29 5.87
N LYS A 195 33.98 -8.49 6.89
CA LYS A 195 33.58 -8.67 8.29
C LYS A 195 32.50 -7.67 8.68
N HIS A 196 31.70 -8.04 9.69
CA HIS A 196 30.75 -7.10 10.27
C HIS A 196 31.49 -5.96 10.98
N ASN A 197 30.82 -4.84 11.15
CA ASN A 197 31.35 -3.71 11.87
C ASN A 197 31.41 -4.04 13.37
N PRO A 198 32.61 -4.08 13.98
CA PRO A 198 32.76 -4.45 15.38
C PRO A 198 32.14 -3.43 16.36
N LYS A 199 31.76 -2.23 15.89
CA LYS A 199 31.02 -1.24 16.68
C LYS A 199 29.55 -1.62 16.90
N ILE A 200 29.00 -2.49 16.06
CA ILE A 200 27.59 -2.90 16.14
C ILE A 200 27.53 -4.27 16.80
N THR A 201 27.15 -4.30 18.08
CA THR A 201 27.13 -5.51 18.88
C THR A 201 25.89 -6.37 18.59
N ALA A 202 25.91 -7.63 19.05
CA ALA A 202 24.73 -8.50 19.03
C ALA A 202 23.55 -7.91 19.84
N GLU A 203 23.85 -7.20 20.92
CA GLU A 203 22.84 -6.52 21.73
C GLU A 203 22.20 -5.36 20.96
N ASP A 204 22.98 -4.62 20.15
CA ASP A 204 22.46 -3.55 19.31
C ASP A 204 21.45 -4.06 18.27
N TRP A 205 21.76 -5.19 17.63
CA TRP A 205 20.80 -5.85 16.72
C TRP A 205 19.56 -6.34 17.46
N THR A 206 19.75 -6.90 18.66
CA THR A 206 18.63 -7.32 19.50
C THR A 206 17.74 -6.14 19.87
N ARG A 207 18.32 -5.00 20.25
CA ARG A 207 17.59 -3.76 20.55
C ARG A 207 16.86 -3.24 19.32
N ALA A 208 17.52 -3.16 18.17
CA ALA A 208 16.92 -2.66 16.93
C ALA A 208 15.73 -3.50 16.45
N PHE A 209 15.76 -4.82 16.61
CA PHE A 209 14.69 -5.70 16.14
C PHE A 209 13.60 -5.98 17.19
N PHE A 210 13.99 -6.15 18.45
CA PHE A 210 13.15 -6.82 19.45
C PHE A 210 12.99 -6.09 20.78
N SER A 211 13.62 -4.93 21.01
CA SER A 211 13.36 -4.17 22.25
C SER A 211 11.98 -3.54 22.25
N THR A 212 11.51 -3.12 23.43
CA THR A 212 10.32 -2.29 23.57
C THR A 212 10.71 -0.98 24.21
N ASP A 213 10.45 0.13 23.51
CA ASP A 213 10.73 1.49 23.98
C ASP A 213 12.22 1.80 24.31
N GLU A 214 13.19 0.97 23.88
CA GLU A 214 14.62 1.19 24.20
C GLU A 214 15.42 1.79 23.02
N TYR A 215 15.01 1.56 21.77
CA TYR A 215 15.81 1.92 20.57
C TYR A 215 15.41 3.26 19.95
N GLN A 216 15.49 4.37 20.72
CA GLN A 216 14.83 5.65 20.36
C GLN A 216 15.76 6.87 20.12
N ASP A 217 17.04 6.82 20.48
CA ASP A 217 17.94 7.99 20.33
C ASP A 217 18.86 7.84 19.10
N LYS A 218 19.94 7.06 19.24
CA LYS A 218 20.90 6.83 18.17
C LYS A 218 21.26 5.36 18.01
N SER A 219 21.60 4.99 16.79
CA SER A 219 22.29 3.73 16.49
C SER A 219 23.71 3.75 17.10
N PRO A 220 24.38 2.60 17.19
CA PRO A 220 25.79 2.51 17.61
C PRO A 220 26.76 3.27 16.69
N THR A 221 26.34 3.53 15.45
CA THR A 221 27.11 4.29 14.46
C THR A 221 26.71 5.77 14.40
N GLY A 222 25.76 6.21 15.23
CA GLY A 222 25.44 7.62 15.49
C GLY A 222 24.26 8.18 14.69
N GLU A 223 23.60 7.39 13.84
CA GLU A 223 22.38 7.79 13.15
C GLU A 223 21.20 7.90 14.11
N LYS A 224 20.31 8.85 13.87
CA LYS A 224 19.06 8.96 14.63
C LYS A 224 18.16 7.73 14.38
N VAL A 225 17.57 7.20 15.43
CA VAL A 225 16.59 6.10 15.40
C VAL A 225 15.28 6.54 16.04
N TYR A 226 14.21 5.74 15.91
CA TYR A 226 12.84 6.16 16.26
C TYR A 226 12.02 5.08 17.00
N GLY A 227 12.66 4.00 17.42
CA GLY A 227 12.02 2.80 17.97
C GLY A 227 12.54 1.55 17.27
N SER A 228 12.26 0.39 17.86
CA SER A 228 12.62 -0.91 17.30
C SER A 228 11.61 -1.38 16.24
N MET A 229 11.96 -2.44 15.51
CA MET A 229 11.01 -3.12 14.62
C MET A 229 9.83 -3.71 15.40
N ARG A 230 10.02 -4.14 16.66
CA ARG A 230 8.93 -4.57 17.54
C ARG A 230 8.01 -3.39 17.89
N ASP A 231 8.55 -2.22 18.24
CA ASP A 231 7.75 -1.02 18.54
C ASP A 231 6.89 -0.62 17.34
N TYR A 232 7.51 -0.62 16.15
CA TYR A 232 6.81 -0.36 14.90
C TYR A 232 5.64 -1.32 14.67
N TYR A 233 5.88 -2.64 14.69
CA TYR A 233 4.82 -3.62 14.46
C TYR A 233 3.77 -3.67 15.56
N HIS A 234 4.14 -3.34 16.80
CA HIS A 234 3.18 -3.19 17.88
C HIS A 234 2.21 -2.04 17.61
N GLU A 235 2.71 -0.85 17.23
CA GLU A 235 1.87 0.30 16.90
C GLU A 235 1.01 0.04 15.64
N VAL A 236 1.63 -0.34 14.52
CA VAL A 236 0.89 -0.42 13.25
C VAL A 236 -0.14 -1.55 13.21
N SER A 237 -0.01 -2.54 14.09
CA SER A 237 -0.97 -3.64 14.25
C SER A 237 -1.98 -3.44 15.39
N TYR A 238 -1.89 -2.35 16.15
CA TYR A 238 -2.71 -2.11 17.34
C TYR A 238 -2.55 -3.23 18.39
N GLY A 239 -1.31 -3.71 18.57
CA GLY A 239 -0.96 -4.81 19.46
C GLY A 239 -1.40 -6.21 18.98
N LYS A 240 -2.01 -6.33 17.79
CA LYS A 240 -2.46 -7.62 17.24
C LYS A 240 -1.32 -8.51 16.75
N LEU A 241 -0.15 -7.94 16.43
CA LEU A 241 1.05 -8.68 16.08
C LEU A 241 2.16 -8.42 17.11
N LYS A 242 2.66 -9.50 17.70
CA LYS A 242 3.87 -9.52 18.53
C LYS A 242 5.03 -10.06 17.72
N LEU A 243 6.06 -9.24 17.55
CA LEU A 243 7.32 -9.66 16.95
C LEU A 243 8.28 -10.14 18.04
N GLU A 244 8.54 -11.44 18.04
CA GLU A 244 9.46 -12.11 18.96
C GLU A 244 10.64 -12.66 18.17
N GLY A 245 11.79 -12.83 18.83
CA GLY A 245 12.97 -13.32 18.14
C GLY A 245 14.26 -13.08 18.89
N GLN A 246 15.35 -13.42 18.22
CA GLN A 246 16.70 -13.22 18.73
C GLN A 246 17.69 -13.03 17.58
N PHE A 247 18.76 -12.30 17.88
CA PHE A 247 19.96 -12.30 17.05
C PHE A 247 20.79 -13.56 17.35
N LEU A 248 20.99 -14.39 16.34
CA LEU A 248 21.63 -15.70 16.44
C LEU A 248 23.16 -15.64 16.44
N GLY A 249 23.73 -14.47 16.20
CA GLY A 249 25.17 -14.29 16.03
C GLY A 249 25.60 -14.31 14.57
N TRP A 250 26.91 -14.26 14.38
CA TRP A 250 27.56 -14.22 13.08
C TRP A 250 28.13 -15.60 12.70
N VAL A 251 27.90 -16.01 11.46
CA VAL A 251 28.55 -17.18 10.85
C VAL A 251 29.42 -16.75 9.67
N GLN A 252 30.61 -17.32 9.56
CA GLN A 252 31.47 -17.09 8.41
C GLN A 252 31.24 -18.16 7.35
N VAL A 253 30.97 -17.75 6.12
CA VAL A 253 30.89 -18.64 4.94
C VAL A 253 32.23 -18.77 4.23
N SER A 254 32.36 -19.74 3.32
CA SER A 254 33.63 -20.19 2.74
C SER A 254 34.16 -19.32 1.61
N LYS A 255 33.29 -18.70 0.79
CA LYS A 255 33.71 -17.91 -0.39
C LYS A 255 33.71 -16.41 -0.08
N LYS A 256 34.43 -15.64 -0.91
CA LYS A 256 34.38 -14.17 -0.85
C LYS A 256 32.98 -13.67 -1.19
N ARG A 257 32.60 -12.49 -0.69
CA ARG A 257 31.24 -11.96 -0.84
C ARG A 257 30.77 -11.93 -2.29
N GLN A 258 31.62 -11.47 -3.21
CA GLN A 258 31.27 -11.35 -4.63
C GLN A 258 31.12 -12.70 -5.34
N ASP A 259 31.79 -13.76 -4.85
CA ASP A 259 31.76 -15.09 -5.47
C ASP A 259 30.41 -15.80 -5.32
N TYR A 260 29.53 -15.31 -4.44
CA TYR A 260 28.14 -15.75 -4.37
C TYR A 260 27.22 -15.05 -5.38
N SER A 261 27.71 -14.06 -6.13
CA SER A 261 26.92 -13.22 -7.04
C SER A 261 27.42 -13.14 -8.51
N THR A 262 28.50 -13.82 -8.87
CA THR A 262 29.20 -13.69 -10.16
C THR A 262 28.52 -14.35 -11.38
N GLY A 263 27.35 -14.96 -11.23
CA GLY A 263 26.54 -15.40 -12.37
C GLY A 263 25.71 -14.25 -12.93
N SER A 264 25.99 -13.80 -14.16
CA SER A 264 25.04 -13.02 -14.95
C SER A 264 23.77 -13.86 -15.08
N SER A 265 22.70 -13.44 -14.39
CA SER A 265 21.52 -14.26 -14.04
C SER A 265 21.78 -15.41 -13.03
N SER A 266 22.20 -15.06 -11.81
CA SER A 266 22.33 -15.99 -10.67
C SER A 266 21.20 -17.02 -10.63
N SER A 267 21.54 -18.28 -10.87
CA SER A 267 20.56 -19.36 -10.88
C SER A 267 19.93 -19.48 -9.48
N PRO A 268 18.68 -19.95 -9.35
CA PRO A 268 18.08 -20.20 -8.04
C PRO A 268 18.93 -21.07 -7.11
N ALA A 269 19.81 -21.93 -7.66
CA ALA A 269 20.74 -22.76 -6.90
C ALA A 269 21.87 -21.95 -6.26
N GLU A 270 22.46 -20.99 -7.00
CA GLU A 270 23.55 -20.15 -6.49
C GLU A 270 23.07 -19.17 -5.40
N ARG A 271 21.87 -18.59 -5.57
CA ARG A 271 21.27 -17.72 -4.54
C ARG A 271 21.02 -18.46 -3.23
N ARG A 272 20.72 -19.77 -3.32
CA ARG A 272 20.51 -20.62 -2.15
C ARG A 272 21.82 -21.06 -1.51
N ALA A 273 22.92 -21.15 -2.26
CA ALA A 273 24.19 -21.65 -1.74
C ALA A 273 24.66 -20.84 -0.52
N LEU A 274 24.63 -19.50 -0.59
CA LEU A 274 24.96 -18.63 0.54
C LEU A 274 24.10 -18.92 1.77
N LEU A 275 22.78 -18.99 1.56
CA LEU A 275 21.80 -19.10 2.64
C LEU A 275 21.86 -20.48 3.30
N VAL A 276 21.95 -21.54 2.49
CA VAL A 276 22.08 -22.92 2.97
C VAL A 276 23.38 -23.07 3.75
N GLU A 277 24.50 -22.55 3.23
CA GLU A 277 25.79 -22.62 3.90
C GLU A 277 25.79 -21.85 5.24
N ALA A 278 25.17 -20.67 5.30
CA ALA A 278 25.01 -19.93 6.55
C ALA A 278 24.17 -20.71 7.58
N LEU A 279 23.07 -21.34 7.13
CA LEU A 279 22.23 -22.17 7.99
C LEU A 279 22.97 -23.44 8.46
N ASP A 280 23.77 -24.06 7.60
CA ASP A 280 24.62 -25.21 7.95
C ASP A 280 25.67 -24.82 9.00
N ALA A 281 26.36 -23.69 8.81
CA ALA A 281 27.34 -23.19 9.76
C ALA A 281 26.73 -22.91 11.14
N TYR A 282 25.50 -22.37 11.18
CA TYR A 282 24.77 -22.15 12.43
C TYR A 282 24.32 -23.46 13.08
N THR A 283 23.60 -24.32 12.34
CA THR A 283 23.04 -25.56 12.90
C THR A 283 24.09 -26.61 13.25
N ALA A 284 25.28 -26.58 12.63
CA ALA A 284 26.41 -27.41 13.05
C ALA A 284 26.87 -27.12 14.49
N LYS A 285 26.75 -25.86 14.94
CA LYS A 285 27.13 -25.43 16.30
C LYS A 285 25.98 -25.54 17.31
N HIS A 286 24.75 -25.29 16.86
CA HIS A 286 23.58 -25.15 17.73
C HIS A 286 22.59 -26.33 17.65
N GLY A 287 22.85 -27.31 16.79
CA GLY A 287 21.98 -28.45 16.53
C GLY A 287 20.99 -28.19 15.39
N LYS A 288 20.57 -29.27 14.71
CA LYS A 288 19.68 -29.23 13.53
C LYS A 288 18.30 -28.62 13.84
N ASP A 289 17.84 -28.77 15.08
CA ASP A 289 16.53 -28.30 15.54
C ASP A 289 16.53 -26.85 16.04
N SER A 290 17.68 -26.17 16.06
CA SER A 290 17.83 -24.79 16.60
C SER A 290 17.00 -23.72 15.88
N LEU A 291 16.42 -24.05 14.71
CA LEU A 291 15.59 -23.16 13.91
C LEU A 291 14.10 -23.59 13.87
N LYS A 292 13.69 -24.59 14.66
CA LYS A 292 12.32 -25.14 14.59
C LYS A 292 11.26 -24.18 15.11
N ASP A 293 11.62 -23.36 16.09
CA ASP A 293 10.69 -22.46 16.79
C ASP A 293 10.55 -21.08 16.11
N PHE A 294 11.29 -20.83 15.02
CA PHE A 294 11.17 -19.61 14.23
C PHE A 294 10.26 -19.80 13.02
N ASP A 295 9.42 -18.80 12.76
CA ASP A 295 8.52 -18.72 11.61
C ASP A 295 9.24 -18.22 10.35
N GLY A 296 10.36 -17.51 10.50
CA GLY A 296 11.20 -17.03 9.41
C GLY A 296 12.59 -16.57 9.84
N VAL A 297 13.43 -16.25 8.86
CA VAL A 297 14.84 -15.83 9.08
C VAL A 297 15.11 -14.48 8.40
N CYS A 298 15.75 -13.56 9.10
CA CYS A 298 16.41 -12.40 8.54
C CYS A 298 17.90 -12.73 8.37
N PHE A 299 18.39 -12.73 7.14
CA PHE A 299 19.82 -12.82 6.87
C PHE A 299 20.42 -11.41 6.82
N LEU A 300 21.35 -11.13 7.71
CA LEU A 300 22.06 -9.87 7.80
C LEU A 300 23.47 -10.06 7.24
N TYR A 301 23.74 -9.63 6.01
CA TYR A 301 25.07 -9.82 5.43
C TYR A 301 26.03 -8.69 5.80
N ALA A 302 27.27 -9.03 6.12
CA ALA A 302 28.29 -8.09 6.57
C ALA A 302 28.63 -7.04 5.50
N GLY A 303 28.88 -5.81 5.98
CA GLY A 303 29.34 -4.69 5.18
C GLY A 303 28.23 -3.83 4.58
N GLY A 304 28.66 -2.80 3.83
CA GLY A 304 27.77 -1.87 3.16
C GLY A 304 26.99 -2.51 2.01
N ARG A 305 25.95 -1.79 1.55
CA ARG A 305 25.09 -2.18 0.43
C ARG A 305 25.93 -2.51 -0.81
N VAL A 306 25.73 -3.70 -1.36
CA VAL A 306 26.36 -4.12 -2.62
C VAL A 306 25.62 -3.48 -3.79
N GLN A 307 26.36 -2.93 -4.75
CA GLN A 307 25.78 -2.45 -6.01
C GLN A 307 25.37 -3.66 -6.86
N THR A 308 24.06 -3.90 -6.96
CA THR A 308 23.49 -5.01 -7.71
C THR A 308 22.13 -4.60 -8.29
N SER A 309 21.66 -5.32 -9.31
CA SER A 309 20.34 -5.07 -9.91
C SER A 309 19.21 -5.60 -9.03
N ARG A 310 18.00 -5.06 -9.23
CA ARG A 310 16.79 -5.56 -8.57
C ARG A 310 16.62 -7.06 -8.89
N GLY A 311 16.44 -7.87 -7.85
CA GLY A 311 16.35 -9.33 -7.96
C GLY A 311 17.68 -10.08 -7.85
N GLY A 312 18.81 -9.37 -7.68
CA GLY A 312 20.09 -9.96 -7.27
C GLY A 312 20.09 -10.41 -5.81
N LEU A 313 21.00 -11.31 -5.45
CA LEU A 313 21.11 -11.90 -4.10
C LEU A 313 21.24 -10.84 -2.99
N TYR A 314 22.08 -9.82 -3.21
CA TYR A 314 22.36 -8.77 -2.22
C TYR A 314 21.43 -7.56 -2.32
N TRP A 315 20.52 -7.56 -3.29
CA TRP A 315 19.41 -6.61 -3.29
C TRP A 315 18.46 -7.03 -2.17
N PRO A 316 18.05 -6.13 -1.25
CA PRO A 316 17.07 -6.48 -0.23
C PRO A 316 15.83 -7.12 -0.85
N HIS A 317 15.53 -8.33 -0.40
CA HIS A 317 14.40 -9.08 -0.92
C HIS A 317 13.97 -10.15 0.07
N ARG A 318 12.78 -10.66 -0.19
CA ARG A 318 12.20 -11.84 0.45
C ARG A 318 12.12 -13.03 -0.48
N ALA A 319 12.29 -14.24 0.05
CA ALA A 319 11.96 -15.48 -0.66
C ALA A 319 11.78 -16.62 0.35
N ASN A 320 11.76 -17.85 -0.15
CA ASN A 320 11.83 -19.06 0.68
C ASN A 320 13.13 -19.80 0.36
N VAL A 321 13.77 -20.33 1.39
CA VAL A 321 14.88 -21.27 1.27
C VAL A 321 14.40 -22.65 1.74
N THR A 322 14.61 -23.67 0.92
CA THR A 322 14.39 -25.06 1.34
C THR A 322 15.61 -25.54 2.09
N TYR A 323 15.44 -25.86 3.37
CA TYR A 323 16.52 -26.28 4.25
C TYR A 323 16.05 -27.43 5.15
N GLN A 324 16.76 -28.55 5.13
CA GLN A 324 16.44 -29.76 5.91
C GLN A 324 14.96 -30.20 5.78
N GLY A 325 14.43 -30.18 4.54
CA GLY A 325 13.04 -30.57 4.25
C GLY A 325 11.98 -29.52 4.61
N ARG A 326 12.36 -28.39 5.21
CA ARG A 326 11.45 -27.28 5.53
C ARG A 326 11.59 -26.14 4.51
N SER A 327 10.48 -25.51 4.14
CA SER A 327 10.50 -24.24 3.41
C SER A 327 10.48 -23.09 4.41
N ILE A 328 11.61 -22.42 4.59
CA ILE A 328 11.78 -21.33 5.54
C ILE A 328 11.63 -19.99 4.81
N PRO A 329 10.63 -19.16 5.15
CA PRO A 329 10.54 -17.78 4.68
C PRO A 329 11.73 -16.97 5.19
N TYR A 330 12.32 -16.16 4.31
CA TYR A 330 13.39 -15.26 4.71
C TYR A 330 13.32 -13.92 4.00
N PHE A 331 13.97 -12.93 4.61
CA PHE A 331 14.46 -11.77 3.88
C PHE A 331 15.93 -11.55 4.17
N ILE A 332 16.61 -10.84 3.27
CA ILE A 332 18.04 -10.54 3.37
C ILE A 332 18.26 -9.03 3.26
N VAL A 333 19.10 -8.48 4.13
CA VAL A 333 19.45 -7.05 4.17
C VAL A 333 20.95 -6.87 4.48
N PRO A 334 21.58 -5.77 4.02
CA PRO A 334 22.93 -5.43 4.46
C PRO A 334 22.93 -5.07 5.94
N GLU A 335 24.04 -5.37 6.62
CA GLU A 335 24.37 -4.84 7.93
C GLU A 335 24.62 -3.31 7.88
N GLY A 336 25.20 -2.83 6.78
CA GLY A 336 25.38 -1.41 6.50
C GLY A 336 26.83 -0.94 6.58
N GLY A 337 27.76 -1.77 7.08
CA GLY A 337 29.19 -1.48 7.12
C GLY A 337 29.47 -0.32 8.08
N ASN A 338 29.96 0.81 7.58
CA ASN A 338 30.30 1.96 8.43
C ASN A 338 29.09 2.59 9.13
N ARG A 339 27.89 2.37 8.60
CA ARG A 339 26.63 2.92 9.10
C ARG A 339 25.65 1.77 9.28
N MET A 340 25.16 1.55 10.50
CA MET A 340 24.17 0.49 10.76
C MET A 340 22.93 0.72 9.88
N THR A 341 22.49 -0.32 9.19
CA THR A 341 21.24 -0.30 8.42
C THR A 341 20.07 0.02 9.34
N ASP A 342 19.24 0.98 8.94
CA ASP A 342 18.05 1.35 9.68
C ASP A 342 16.92 0.32 9.54
N ILE A 343 15.99 0.35 10.49
CA ILE A 343 14.87 -0.61 10.53
C ILE A 343 13.85 -0.42 9.41
N SER A 344 13.88 0.69 8.65
CA SER A 344 12.84 0.98 7.65
C SER A 344 12.87 -0.03 6.51
N VAL A 345 14.08 -0.42 6.06
CA VAL A 345 14.25 -1.49 5.06
C VAL A 345 13.78 -2.83 5.63
N CYS A 346 14.14 -3.13 6.88
CA CYS A 346 13.72 -4.37 7.55
C CYS A 346 12.20 -4.47 7.69
N CYS A 347 11.52 -3.38 8.04
CA CYS A 347 10.07 -3.31 8.13
C CYS A 347 9.40 -3.53 6.76
N HIS A 348 9.96 -2.97 5.69
CA HIS A 348 9.47 -3.24 4.33
C HIS A 348 9.55 -4.73 3.99
N GLU A 349 10.73 -5.34 4.17
CA GLU A 349 10.96 -6.74 3.83
C GLU A 349 10.15 -7.71 4.71
N PHE A 350 10.01 -7.41 6.00
CA PHE A 350 9.18 -8.20 6.90
C PHE A 350 7.70 -8.11 6.54
N GLY A 351 7.23 -6.97 6.04
CA GLY A 351 5.87 -6.85 5.49
C GLY A 351 5.57 -7.91 4.42
N HIS A 352 6.57 -8.29 3.63
CA HIS A 352 6.41 -9.39 2.68
C HIS A 352 6.38 -10.78 3.32
N LEU A 353 7.06 -11.00 4.46
CA LEU A 353 6.93 -12.24 5.23
C LEU A 353 5.52 -12.38 5.83
N LEU A 354 4.85 -11.26 6.12
CA LEU A 354 3.44 -11.24 6.50
C LEU A 354 2.50 -11.46 5.31
N GLY A 355 3.02 -11.54 4.09
CA GLY A 355 2.25 -11.84 2.88
C GLY A 355 1.86 -10.63 2.03
N LEU A 356 2.28 -9.41 2.39
CA LEU A 356 1.96 -8.20 1.62
C LEU A 356 2.78 -8.09 0.33
N PRO A 357 2.20 -7.61 -0.79
CA PRO A 357 2.94 -7.35 -2.02
C PRO A 357 3.63 -5.99 -2.02
N ASP A 358 4.54 -5.79 -2.97
CA ASP A 358 5.05 -4.48 -3.36
C ASP A 358 3.94 -3.60 -3.96
N LEU A 359 3.86 -2.35 -3.50
CA LEU A 359 2.95 -1.30 -3.96
C LEU A 359 3.69 -0.12 -4.63
N TYR A 360 4.91 -0.35 -5.11
CA TYR A 360 5.67 0.61 -5.93
C TYR A 360 5.09 0.72 -7.33
N ALA A 361 5.22 1.91 -7.92
CA ALA A 361 4.95 2.14 -9.34
C ALA A 361 5.66 1.09 -10.20
N ARG A 362 4.99 0.64 -11.26
CA ARG A 362 5.59 -0.22 -12.29
C ARG A 362 5.57 0.56 -13.59
N PRO A 363 6.62 1.36 -13.89
CA PRO A 363 6.64 2.22 -15.07
C PRO A 363 6.40 1.47 -16.38
N GLU A 364 6.74 0.18 -16.42
CA GLU A 364 6.48 -0.72 -17.53
C GLU A 364 4.98 -1.09 -17.70
N GLN A 365 4.13 -0.72 -16.75
CA GLN A 365 2.70 -1.03 -16.73
C GLN A 365 1.88 0.27 -16.72
N PRO A 366 1.24 0.63 -17.84
CA PRO A 366 0.40 1.83 -17.92
C PRO A 366 -0.64 1.88 -16.80
N GLY A 367 -0.70 3.01 -16.10
CA GLY A 367 -1.60 3.22 -14.97
C GLY A 367 -1.10 2.68 -13.63
N SER A 368 0.07 2.04 -13.56
CA SER A 368 0.68 1.59 -12.29
C SER A 368 1.50 2.71 -11.63
N GLU A 369 0.80 3.60 -10.93
CA GLU A 369 1.36 4.81 -10.34
C GLU A 369 2.05 4.54 -8.99
N GLY A 370 1.71 3.41 -8.35
CA GLY A 370 2.16 3.10 -6.99
C GLY A 370 1.58 4.05 -5.95
N VAL A 371 1.93 3.81 -4.70
CA VAL A 371 1.37 4.59 -3.57
C VAL A 371 2.43 5.38 -2.80
N TRP A 372 3.65 5.39 -3.31
CA TRP A 372 4.76 6.22 -2.87
C TRP A 372 5.02 6.16 -1.35
N GLN A 373 5.33 7.29 -0.72
CA GLN A 373 5.64 7.39 0.71
C GLN A 373 4.42 7.22 1.63
N TRP A 374 3.23 6.94 1.10
CA TRP A 374 2.01 6.77 1.91
C TRP A 374 1.83 5.35 2.46
N CYS A 375 2.64 4.39 2.02
CA CYS A 375 2.62 3.02 2.53
C CYS A 375 4.04 2.47 2.64
N VAL A 376 4.34 1.78 3.74
CA VAL A 376 5.64 1.10 3.93
C VAL A 376 5.93 0.07 2.85
N MET A 377 4.90 -0.51 2.21
CA MET A 377 5.05 -1.49 1.13
C MET A 377 5.35 -0.84 -0.23
N SER A 378 5.66 0.45 -0.26
CA SER A 378 6.07 1.21 -1.44
C SER A 378 7.32 2.02 -1.08
N ASN A 379 7.46 3.26 -1.52
CA ASN A 379 8.68 4.05 -1.33
C ASN A 379 8.91 4.43 0.14
N GLN A 380 10.13 4.19 0.64
CA GLN A 380 10.51 4.63 1.99
C GLN A 380 10.56 6.17 2.07
N LEU A 381 10.18 6.72 3.23
CA LEU A 381 10.37 8.14 3.55
C LEU A 381 11.85 8.53 3.58
N GLY A 382 12.72 7.58 3.94
CA GLY A 382 14.14 7.82 4.21
C GLY A 382 14.38 8.24 5.67
N GLY A 383 15.65 8.31 6.07
CA GLY A 383 16.03 8.74 7.41
C GLY A 383 15.74 7.73 8.53
N GLY A 384 15.42 6.47 8.22
CA GLY A 384 15.31 5.39 9.19
C GLY A 384 13.99 5.30 9.97
N ARG A 385 12.99 6.12 9.64
CA ARG A 385 11.64 6.05 10.21
C ARG A 385 10.65 5.48 9.19
N PRO A 386 10.18 4.23 9.33
CA PRO A 386 9.15 3.69 8.45
C PRO A 386 7.81 4.40 8.70
N GLN A 387 7.10 4.76 7.62
CA GLN A 387 5.69 5.13 7.67
C GLN A 387 4.79 3.92 7.93
N HIS A 388 3.52 4.11 8.29
CA HIS A 388 2.59 2.98 8.41
C HIS A 388 2.32 2.28 7.06
N PRO A 389 1.84 1.02 7.10
CA PRO A 389 1.14 0.42 5.98
C PRO A 389 -0.22 1.09 5.73
N SER A 390 -0.69 1.06 4.49
CA SER A 390 -2.01 1.57 4.09
C SER A 390 -3.15 0.82 4.79
N ALA A 391 -4.33 1.43 4.85
CA ALA A 391 -5.56 0.76 5.29
C ALA A 391 -5.77 -0.60 4.61
N TRP A 392 -5.51 -0.69 3.30
CA TRP A 392 -5.60 -1.95 2.57
C TRP A 392 -4.68 -3.01 3.18
N CYS A 393 -3.38 -2.72 3.33
CA CYS A 393 -2.44 -3.64 3.96
C CYS A 393 -2.87 -4.07 5.37
N LYS A 394 -3.34 -3.12 6.18
CA LYS A 394 -3.85 -3.39 7.54
C LYS A 394 -5.08 -4.32 7.51
N GLU A 395 -5.99 -4.13 6.57
CA GLU A 395 -7.16 -5.00 6.40
C GLU A 395 -6.76 -6.41 5.93
N GLN A 396 -5.83 -6.53 4.98
CA GLN A 396 -5.34 -7.81 4.49
C GLN A 396 -4.74 -8.68 5.61
N LEU A 397 -4.08 -8.04 6.58
CA LEU A 397 -3.49 -8.67 7.77
C LEU A 397 -4.48 -8.85 8.93
N GLY A 398 -5.73 -8.35 8.82
CA GLY A 398 -6.74 -8.42 9.87
C GLY A 398 -6.49 -7.46 11.04
N TRP A 399 -5.66 -6.44 10.85
CA TRP A 399 -5.36 -5.45 11.88
C TRP A 399 -6.48 -4.42 12.04
N ILE A 400 -7.19 -4.12 10.97
CA ILE A 400 -8.40 -3.30 10.98
C ILE A 400 -9.58 -4.07 10.41
N GLU A 401 -10.79 -3.61 10.73
CA GLU A 401 -12.04 -4.08 10.15
C GLU A 401 -12.84 -2.86 9.71
N PRO A 402 -12.74 -2.45 8.43
CA PRO A 402 -13.41 -1.25 7.94
C PRO A 402 -14.93 -1.34 8.05
N VAL A 403 -15.57 -0.21 8.38
CA VAL A 403 -17.02 -0.09 8.36
C VAL A 403 -17.49 0.04 6.93
N VAL A 404 -18.25 -0.95 6.45
CA VAL A 404 -18.72 -0.97 5.06
C VAL A 404 -19.92 -0.05 4.87
N LEU A 405 -19.84 0.81 3.86
CA LEU A 405 -20.82 1.83 3.53
C LEU A 405 -21.42 1.58 2.14
N ASP A 406 -22.72 1.83 2.04
CA ASP A 406 -23.44 1.93 0.78
C ASP A 406 -23.42 3.41 0.33
N PRO A 407 -22.79 3.75 -0.82
CA PRO A 407 -22.71 5.13 -1.28
C PRO A 407 -24.07 5.77 -1.59
N ARG A 408 -25.14 4.98 -1.70
CA ARG A 408 -26.50 5.48 -2.01
C ARG A 408 -27.27 5.93 -0.76
N ILE A 409 -26.75 5.65 0.43
CA ILE A 409 -27.36 6.06 1.69
C ILE A 409 -26.71 7.37 2.15
N PRO A 410 -27.40 8.52 2.07
CA PRO A 410 -26.80 9.80 2.41
C PRO A 410 -26.48 9.86 3.91
N GLN A 411 -25.24 10.20 4.24
CA GLN A 411 -24.81 10.38 5.63
C GLN A 411 -23.61 11.32 5.74
N LYS A 412 -23.57 12.08 6.84
CA LYS A 412 -22.43 12.94 7.21
C LYS A 412 -21.56 12.16 8.19
N LEU A 413 -20.27 12.07 7.92
CA LEU A 413 -19.35 11.16 8.62
C LEU A 413 -18.18 11.91 9.25
N ILE A 414 -17.67 11.36 10.36
CA ILE A 414 -16.48 11.83 11.06
C ILE A 414 -15.52 10.66 11.21
N LEU A 415 -14.24 10.91 10.89
CA LEU A 415 -13.16 9.95 11.03
C LEU A 415 -12.05 10.55 11.89
N SER A 416 -11.56 9.78 12.86
CA SER A 416 -10.35 10.14 13.63
C SER A 416 -9.11 9.56 12.95
N PRO A 417 -7.90 10.06 13.26
CA PRO A 417 -6.67 9.50 12.70
C PRO A 417 -6.55 8.01 12.97
N ILE A 418 -6.21 7.23 11.95
CA ILE A 418 -6.25 5.76 12.02
C ILE A 418 -5.23 5.18 13.00
N TRP A 419 -4.11 5.86 13.25
CA TRP A 419 -3.02 5.36 14.10
C TRP A 419 -3.44 5.07 15.55
N ASN A 420 -4.51 5.69 16.05
CA ASN A 420 -4.99 5.53 17.43
C ASN A 420 -6.03 4.40 17.58
N ASP A 421 -6.89 4.18 16.58
CA ASP A 421 -8.04 3.28 16.73
C ASP A 421 -8.26 2.43 15.46
N PRO A 422 -8.18 1.08 15.55
CA PRO A 422 -8.31 0.18 14.41
C PRO A 422 -9.68 0.20 13.74
N ARG A 423 -10.69 0.85 14.33
CA ARG A 423 -12.03 1.02 13.75
C ARG A 423 -12.13 2.21 12.80
N GLN A 424 -11.13 3.09 12.78
CA GLN A 424 -11.16 4.36 12.04
C GLN A 424 -10.84 4.16 10.54
N CYS A 425 -11.66 3.37 9.87
CA CYS A 425 -11.59 3.15 8.43
C CYS A 425 -12.98 2.86 7.89
N TYR A 426 -13.35 3.48 6.76
CA TYR A 426 -14.57 3.14 6.02
C TYR A 426 -14.24 2.43 4.72
N LYS A 427 -15.08 1.46 4.35
CA LYS A 427 -15.04 0.79 3.03
C LYS A 427 -16.28 1.19 2.25
N VAL A 428 -16.13 1.99 1.20
CA VAL A 428 -17.25 2.44 0.36
C VAL A 428 -17.35 1.54 -0.87
N MET A 429 -18.43 0.79 -0.98
CA MET A 429 -18.61 -0.15 -2.08
C MET A 429 -18.97 0.59 -3.37
N ILE A 430 -18.22 0.36 -4.46
CA ILE A 430 -18.52 0.92 -5.78
C ILE A 430 -19.25 -0.11 -6.63
N ARG A 431 -18.81 -1.38 -6.56
CA ARG A 431 -19.40 -2.49 -7.30
C ARG A 431 -20.06 -3.51 -6.36
N PRO A 432 -21.29 -3.99 -6.66
CA PRO A 432 -22.00 -4.97 -5.82
C PRO A 432 -21.31 -6.31 -5.64
N ASP A 433 -20.55 -6.72 -6.64
CA ASP A 433 -19.74 -7.93 -6.64
C ASP A 433 -18.50 -7.82 -5.72
N GLY A 434 -18.19 -6.60 -5.25
CA GLY A 434 -17.04 -6.30 -4.39
C GLY A 434 -15.70 -6.23 -5.13
N THR A 435 -15.70 -6.26 -6.45
CA THR A 435 -14.47 -6.18 -7.28
C THR A 435 -13.83 -4.80 -7.29
N GLU A 436 -14.59 -3.74 -6.97
CA GLU A 436 -14.06 -2.38 -6.83
C GLU A 436 -14.72 -1.66 -5.64
N TYR A 437 -13.90 -1.03 -4.80
CA TYR A 437 -14.33 -0.25 -3.65
C TYR A 437 -13.28 0.80 -3.25
N PHE A 438 -13.67 1.73 -2.40
CA PHE A 438 -12.76 2.69 -1.77
C PHE A 438 -12.51 2.36 -0.30
N LEU A 439 -11.28 2.51 0.19
CA LEU A 439 -10.98 2.61 1.62
C LEU A 439 -10.67 4.07 1.97
N LEU A 440 -11.28 4.54 3.04
CA LEU A 440 -11.10 5.89 3.56
C LEU A 440 -10.35 5.81 4.89
N GLU A 441 -9.14 6.35 4.94
CA GLU A 441 -8.38 6.49 6.18
C GLU A 441 -7.87 7.92 6.38
N TYR A 442 -7.91 8.40 7.62
CA TYR A 442 -7.37 9.70 7.96
C TYR A 442 -5.98 9.55 8.57
N ARG A 443 -4.99 10.24 8.00
CA ARG A 443 -3.57 10.15 8.37
C ARG A 443 -3.08 11.50 8.87
N THR A 444 -2.35 11.50 9.98
CA THR A 444 -1.74 12.68 10.61
C THR A 444 -0.25 12.48 10.77
N ARG A 445 0.53 13.56 10.90
CA ARG A 445 1.98 13.51 11.07
C ARG A 445 2.40 13.23 12.52
N ASN A 446 1.91 12.11 13.06
CA ASN A 446 2.17 11.66 14.43
C ASN A 446 2.81 10.26 14.42
N GLY A 447 3.49 9.90 15.52
CA GLY A 447 4.10 8.58 15.65
C GLY A 447 5.02 8.27 14.46
N TRP A 448 4.96 7.04 13.95
CA TRP A 448 5.74 6.60 12.78
C TRP A 448 5.50 7.43 11.50
N ASP A 449 4.37 8.13 11.42
CA ASP A 449 4.01 8.98 10.27
C ASP A 449 4.45 10.43 10.37
N ALA A 450 5.20 10.80 11.42
CA ALA A 450 5.69 12.17 11.57
C ALA A 450 6.51 12.69 10.37
N GLY A 451 7.09 11.78 9.57
CA GLY A 451 7.82 12.11 8.35
C GLY A 451 6.96 12.29 7.10
N LEU A 452 5.65 12.02 7.13
CA LEU A 452 4.80 12.14 5.94
C LEU A 452 4.81 13.58 5.39
N PRO A 453 4.69 13.76 4.07
CA PRO A 453 4.73 15.09 3.45
C PRO A 453 3.50 15.95 3.80
N ALA A 454 2.34 15.32 4.01
CA ALA A 454 1.09 15.97 4.41
C ALA A 454 0.23 15.06 5.28
N GLU A 455 -0.89 15.61 5.74
CA GLU A 455 -1.90 14.95 6.55
C GLU A 455 -3.29 15.23 5.97
N GLY A 456 -4.20 14.28 6.08
CA GLY A 456 -5.52 14.37 5.47
C GLY A 456 -6.10 12.99 5.19
N LEU A 457 -7.28 12.97 4.59
CA LEU A 457 -7.97 11.78 4.18
C LEU A 457 -7.30 11.21 2.94
N LEU A 458 -6.82 9.97 3.06
CA LEU A 458 -6.39 9.16 1.93
C LEU A 458 -7.58 8.33 1.45
N ILE A 459 -7.77 8.31 0.13
CA ILE A 459 -8.79 7.52 -0.54
C ILE A 459 -8.08 6.46 -1.37
N TRP A 460 -8.16 5.21 -0.92
CA TRP A 460 -7.56 4.08 -1.62
C TRP A 460 -8.59 3.42 -2.52
N ARG A 461 -8.37 3.40 -3.83
CA ARG A 461 -9.18 2.57 -4.74
C ARG A 461 -8.62 1.17 -4.77
N VAL A 462 -9.45 0.18 -4.48
CA VAL A 462 -9.06 -1.22 -4.44
C VAL A 462 -9.76 -1.98 -5.56
N PHE A 463 -9.00 -2.82 -6.25
CA PHE A 463 -9.47 -3.73 -7.29
C PHE A 463 -9.34 -5.17 -6.79
N ALA A 464 -10.38 -5.69 -6.14
CA ALA A 464 -10.37 -7.04 -5.61
C ALA A 464 -10.44 -8.08 -6.74
N GLY A 465 -9.43 -8.94 -6.82
CA GLY A 465 -9.37 -10.04 -7.78
C GLY A 465 -9.09 -9.64 -9.24
N ALA A 466 -9.06 -8.35 -9.58
CA ALA A 466 -8.67 -7.88 -10.90
C ALA A 466 -7.16 -7.64 -10.96
N ASN A 467 -6.46 -8.31 -11.88
CA ASN A 467 -5.04 -8.08 -12.12
C ASN A 467 -4.85 -6.85 -13.02
N ARG A 468 -5.09 -5.66 -12.46
CA ARG A 468 -4.83 -4.38 -13.17
C ARG A 468 -3.36 -4.00 -13.00
N GLY A 469 -2.52 -4.57 -13.86
CA GLY A 469 -1.08 -4.32 -13.80
C GLY A 469 -0.40 -4.77 -12.49
N GLY A 470 -0.89 -5.85 -11.87
CA GLY A 470 -0.30 -6.45 -10.67
C GLY A 470 -0.44 -5.64 -9.38
N GLN A 471 -1.09 -4.47 -9.38
CA GLN A 471 -1.36 -3.68 -8.18
C GLN A 471 -2.82 -3.82 -7.74
N PRO A 472 -3.07 -4.31 -6.51
CA PRO A 472 -4.43 -4.47 -6.00
C PRO A 472 -5.05 -3.16 -5.50
N VAL A 473 -4.24 -2.12 -5.28
CA VAL A 473 -4.66 -0.86 -4.66
C VAL A 473 -3.94 0.34 -5.26
N TYR A 474 -4.68 1.43 -5.42
CA TYR A 474 -4.24 2.73 -5.91
C TYR A 474 -4.61 3.81 -4.91
N LEU A 475 -3.85 4.90 -4.91
CA LEU A 475 -4.14 6.08 -4.11
C LEU A 475 -4.77 7.14 -5.01
N GLU A 476 -5.96 7.62 -4.68
CA GLU A 476 -6.61 8.72 -5.39
C GLU A 476 -6.03 10.03 -4.85
N GLU A 477 -5.19 10.69 -5.65
CA GLU A 477 -4.43 11.86 -5.22
C GLU A 477 -5.23 13.15 -5.44
N SER A 478 -5.40 13.96 -4.40
CA SER A 478 -6.29 15.12 -4.43
C SER A 478 -5.94 16.16 -5.51
N HIS A 479 -4.67 16.27 -5.91
CA HIS A 479 -4.24 17.12 -7.01
C HIS A 479 -4.61 16.60 -8.42
N GLY A 480 -5.05 15.35 -8.56
CA GLY A 480 -5.63 14.83 -9.79
C GLY A 480 -4.67 14.58 -10.95
N ILE A 481 -3.36 14.49 -10.69
CA ILE A 481 -2.36 14.24 -11.73
C ILE A 481 -2.16 12.74 -11.88
N GLN A 482 -2.43 12.23 -13.06
CA GLN A 482 -2.23 10.82 -13.39
C GLN A 482 -0.81 10.53 -13.90
N GLY A 483 -0.43 9.26 -13.92
CA GLY A 483 0.82 8.71 -14.39
C GLY A 483 1.83 8.42 -13.27
N ALA A 484 2.88 7.65 -13.58
CA ALA A 484 3.88 7.20 -12.61
C ALA A 484 4.70 8.34 -11.93
N SER A 485 4.51 9.58 -12.35
CA SER A 485 5.08 10.78 -11.73
C SER A 485 4.08 11.53 -10.85
N GLY A 486 2.77 11.24 -10.91
CA GLY A 486 1.72 11.88 -10.10
C GLY A 486 2.07 11.96 -8.62
N PRO A 487 2.39 10.81 -7.97
CA PRO A 487 2.70 10.79 -6.54
C PRO A 487 3.95 11.57 -6.12
N ARG A 488 4.77 12.04 -7.07
CA ARG A 488 6.04 12.74 -6.83
C ARG A 488 5.94 14.26 -6.95
N LEU A 489 4.91 14.78 -7.61
CA LEU A 489 4.90 16.19 -8.01
C LEU A 489 4.38 17.11 -6.92
N PHE A 490 3.30 16.72 -6.24
CA PHE A 490 2.67 17.53 -5.19
C PHE A 490 2.33 16.68 -3.96
N PRO A 491 3.34 16.14 -3.27
CA PRO A 491 3.13 15.22 -2.15
C PRO A 491 2.38 15.88 -0.98
N ASP A 492 2.41 17.21 -0.87
CA ASP A 492 1.64 17.98 0.10
C ASP A 492 0.14 18.12 -0.25
N SER A 493 -0.21 17.78 -1.48
CA SER A 493 -1.55 17.90 -2.06
C SER A 493 -2.13 16.53 -2.47
N VAL A 494 -1.58 15.43 -1.94
CA VAL A 494 -2.14 14.09 -2.13
C VAL A 494 -3.36 13.86 -1.23
N PRO A 495 -3.33 14.12 0.10
CA PRO A 495 -4.49 13.90 0.94
C PRO A 495 -5.59 14.93 0.71
N PHE A 496 -6.84 14.53 0.97
CA PHE A 496 -7.98 15.44 0.98
C PHE A 496 -8.21 16.06 2.38
N PRO A 497 -8.70 17.31 2.47
CA PRO A 497 -8.77 18.27 1.37
C PRO A 497 -7.36 18.83 1.09
N SER A 498 -7.06 19.04 -0.19
CA SER A 498 -5.95 19.88 -0.64
C SER A 498 -6.45 21.32 -0.88
N LYS A 499 -5.53 22.24 -1.23
CA LYS A 499 -5.92 23.62 -1.63
C LYS A 499 -6.82 23.64 -2.86
N SER A 500 -6.64 22.69 -3.77
CA SER A 500 -7.34 22.60 -5.05
C SER A 500 -8.60 21.76 -4.99
N ASN A 501 -8.70 20.84 -4.02
CA ASN A 501 -9.77 19.86 -4.05
C ASN A 501 -10.17 19.37 -2.64
N ASN A 502 -11.47 19.47 -2.34
CA ASN A 502 -12.08 19.01 -1.09
C ASN A 502 -13.21 18.00 -1.34
N SER A 503 -13.28 17.41 -2.54
CA SER A 503 -14.35 16.52 -2.95
C SER A 503 -13.82 15.43 -3.90
N PHE A 504 -14.45 14.26 -3.85
CA PHE A 504 -14.15 13.12 -4.70
C PHE A 504 -15.47 12.53 -5.21
N THR A 505 -15.76 12.82 -6.48
CA THR A 505 -17.07 12.62 -7.11
C THR A 505 -16.90 12.11 -8.54
N PRO A 506 -17.97 11.70 -9.24
CA PRO A 506 -17.86 11.29 -10.63
C PRO A 506 -17.34 12.40 -11.58
N TYR A 507 -17.42 13.67 -11.15
CA TYR A 507 -17.08 14.85 -11.96
C TYR A 507 -15.78 15.55 -11.54
N THR A 508 -15.14 15.11 -10.46
CA THR A 508 -13.85 15.65 -10.03
C THR A 508 -12.70 14.95 -10.76
N ILE A 509 -11.51 15.54 -10.67
CA ILE A 509 -10.24 14.90 -10.98
C ILE A 509 -9.45 14.85 -9.66
N PRO A 510 -9.19 13.66 -9.09
CA PRO A 510 -9.54 12.33 -9.59
C PRO A 510 -11.05 12.05 -9.51
N SER A 511 -11.54 11.15 -10.38
CA SER A 511 -12.96 10.82 -10.51
C SER A 511 -13.30 9.56 -9.73
N SER A 512 -14.41 9.56 -9.00
CA SER A 512 -14.89 8.40 -8.26
C SER A 512 -15.60 7.33 -9.13
N LYS A 513 -15.76 7.58 -10.44
CA LYS A 513 -16.34 6.60 -11.38
C LYS A 513 -15.58 5.28 -11.30
N SER A 514 -16.32 4.16 -11.39
CA SER A 514 -15.76 2.82 -11.49
C SER A 514 -14.81 2.72 -12.68
N GLN A 515 -13.59 2.25 -12.44
CA GLN A 515 -12.63 2.02 -13.51
C GLN A 515 -12.81 0.65 -14.19
N LEU A 516 -13.68 -0.20 -13.64
CA LEU A 516 -14.15 -1.45 -14.26
C LEU A 516 -15.49 -1.29 -15.00
N GLY A 517 -16.03 -0.07 -15.08
CA GLY A 517 -17.37 0.21 -15.61
C GLY A 517 -18.49 -0.27 -14.66
N GLY A 518 -19.75 0.07 -14.96
CA GLY A 518 -20.95 -0.46 -14.29
C GLY A 518 -21.03 -0.30 -12.76
N GLY A 519 -20.24 0.61 -12.17
CA GLY A 519 -20.25 0.86 -10.72
C GLY A 519 -21.17 2.01 -10.33
N LEU A 520 -21.50 2.07 -9.06
CA LEU A 520 -22.34 3.11 -8.49
C LEU A 520 -21.60 4.46 -8.47
N PRO A 521 -22.30 5.58 -8.68
CA PRO A 521 -21.72 6.89 -8.45
C PRO A 521 -21.39 7.05 -6.96
N VAL A 522 -20.14 7.41 -6.66
CA VAL A 522 -19.71 7.66 -5.28
C VAL A 522 -19.46 9.15 -5.11
N TRP A 523 -20.21 9.77 -4.21
CA TRP A 523 -20.07 11.19 -3.90
C TRP A 523 -19.50 11.35 -2.50
N ILE A 524 -18.21 11.69 -2.41
CA ILE A 524 -17.55 12.08 -1.16
C ILE A 524 -17.31 13.58 -1.24
N THR A 525 -18.12 14.37 -0.56
CA THR A 525 -18.08 15.82 -0.67
C THR A 525 -17.82 16.46 0.67
N ASN A 526 -17.57 17.76 0.65
CA ASN A 526 -17.44 18.57 1.85
C ASN A 526 -16.37 18.04 2.82
N ILE A 527 -15.23 17.59 2.26
CA ILE A 527 -14.13 17.04 3.06
C ILE A 527 -13.47 18.20 3.82
N ARG A 528 -13.51 18.16 5.15
CA ARG A 528 -13.01 19.23 6.01
C ARG A 528 -12.29 18.68 7.24
N LYS A 529 -11.12 19.23 7.52
CA LYS A 529 -10.43 19.04 8.80
C LYS A 529 -11.13 19.87 9.88
N LEU A 530 -11.31 19.28 11.05
CA LEU A 530 -11.83 19.97 12.23
C LEU A 530 -10.68 20.48 13.09
N PRO A 531 -10.90 21.55 13.88
CA PRO A 531 -9.92 22.04 14.85
C PRO A 531 -9.51 21.01 15.91
N ASP A 532 -10.34 20.00 16.17
CA ASP A 532 -10.08 18.95 17.17
C ASP A 532 -9.29 17.74 16.61
N GLY A 533 -8.70 17.89 15.42
CA GLY A 533 -7.83 16.85 14.84
C GLY A 533 -8.58 15.65 14.26
N ARG A 534 -9.88 15.79 13.95
CA ARG A 534 -10.67 14.82 13.16
C ARG A 534 -10.95 15.35 11.77
N ILE A 535 -11.40 14.48 10.86
CA ILE A 535 -11.86 14.88 9.53
C ILE A 535 -13.33 14.53 9.34
N THR A 536 -14.03 15.35 8.57
CA THR A 536 -15.45 15.14 8.22
C THR A 536 -15.65 15.16 6.72
N PHE A 537 -16.68 14.46 6.26
CA PHE A 537 -17.10 14.43 4.86
C PHE A 537 -18.54 13.93 4.76
N HIS A 538 -19.16 14.13 3.61
CA HIS A 538 -20.50 13.69 3.29
C HIS A 538 -20.43 12.55 2.27
N ILE A 539 -21.27 11.53 2.41
CA ILE A 539 -21.47 10.47 1.42
C ILE A 539 -22.90 10.51 0.89
N GLY A 540 -23.09 10.24 -0.40
CA GLY A 540 -24.41 10.04 -1.02
C GLY A 540 -25.22 11.30 -1.29
N TYR A 541 -24.63 12.49 -1.10
CA TYR A 541 -25.23 13.76 -1.48
C TYR A 541 -24.68 14.19 -2.84
N GLU A 542 -25.48 14.02 -3.89
CA GLU A 542 -25.15 14.51 -5.23
C GLU A 542 -25.17 16.04 -5.23
N TYR A 543 -24.18 16.66 -5.87
CA TYR A 543 -24.22 18.09 -6.21
C TYR A 543 -24.35 18.18 -7.73
N HIS A 544 -25.44 18.77 -8.20
CA HIS A 544 -25.62 19.12 -9.61
C HIS A 544 -24.84 20.38 -9.98
#